data_AF-A0A4Q3ST78-F1
#
_entry.id   AF-A0A4Q3ST78-F1
#
_cell.length_a   1.000
_cell.length_b   1.000
_cell.length_c   1.000
_cell.angle_alpha   90.00
_cell.angle_beta   90.00
_cell.angle_gamma   90.00
#
_symmetry.space_group_name_H-M   'P 1'
#
loop_
_entity.id
_entity.type
_entity.pdbx_description
1 polymer ?
#
loop_
_entity_poly.entity_id
_entity_poly.type
_entity_poly.pdbx_seq_one_letter_code
_entity_poly.pdbx_strand_id
1 'polypeptide(L)'
;GLHGASRHYFCPHCMSWMFTRPEGVDFFVNLRPTMLDDTSWFTPFIETFTSEKLPWAATGAQHSYETFPPYEAFDGLIQDYGAQAAT
;
A
#
# COMPACT_ATOMS: atom_id res chain seq x y z
N GLY A 1 -7.77 5.27 -12.27
CA GLY A 1 -7.12 5.13 -13.59
C GLY A 1 -6.72 6.50 -14.11
N LEU A 2 -5.84 6.59 -15.11
CA LEU A 2 -5.28 7.87 -15.61
C LEU A 2 -6.32 8.93 -16.04
N HIS A 3 -7.52 8.51 -16.44
CA HIS A 3 -8.63 9.38 -16.82
C HIS A 3 -9.70 9.55 -15.73
N GLY A 4 -9.47 8.97 -14.54
CA GLY A 4 -10.38 9.08 -13.40
C GLY A 4 -10.01 10.26 -12.50
N ALA A 5 -10.86 10.56 -11.53
CA ALA A 5 -10.66 11.70 -10.64
C ALA A 5 -9.60 11.45 -9.54
N SER A 6 -9.27 10.18 -9.25
CA SER A 6 -8.07 9.83 -8.48
C SER A 6 -6.81 10.23 -9.24
N ARG A 7 -5.94 11.03 -8.62
CA ARG A 7 -4.74 11.57 -9.27
C ARG A 7 -3.54 10.66 -9.02
N HIS A 8 -3.06 10.04 -10.09
CA HIS A 8 -1.84 9.24 -10.11
C HIS A 8 -0.68 10.12 -10.61
N TYR A 9 0.37 10.27 -9.81
CA TYR A 9 1.51 11.14 -10.11
C TYR A 9 2.68 10.30 -10.64
N PHE A 10 3.16 10.65 -11.82
CA PHE A 10 4.25 9.95 -12.50
C PHE A 10 5.43 10.89 -12.73
N CYS A 11 6.65 10.34 -12.77
CA CYS A 11 7.81 11.08 -13.24
C CYS A 11 7.60 11.47 -14.72
N PRO A 12 7.75 12.74 -15.11
CA PRO A 12 7.49 13.18 -16.49
C PRO A 12 8.51 12.63 -17.51
N HIS A 13 9.61 12.03 -17.05
CA HIS A 13 10.64 11.49 -17.92
C HIS A 13 10.52 9.98 -18.10
N CYS A 14 10.62 9.21 -17.01
CA CYS A 14 10.60 7.75 -17.06
C CYS A 14 9.21 7.13 -16.87
N MET A 15 8.18 7.95 -16.61
CA MET A 15 6.81 7.52 -16.36
C MET A 15 6.64 6.55 -15.18
N SER A 16 7.62 6.48 -14.27
CA SER A 16 7.47 5.72 -13.02
C SER A 16 6.33 6.30 -12.17
N TRP A 17 5.44 5.45 -11.68
CA TRP A 17 4.36 5.85 -10.77
C TRP A 17 4.94 6.12 -9.38
N MET A 18 4.88 7.37 -8.94
CA MET A 18 5.51 7.80 -7.68
C MET A 18 4.54 7.65 -6.52
N PHE A 19 3.36 8.27 -6.63
CA PHE A 19 2.33 8.22 -5.60
C PHE A 19 0.93 8.49 -6.17
N THR A 20 -0.10 8.28 -5.36
CA THR A 20 -1.50 8.58 -5.67
C THR A 20 -2.14 9.34 -4.52
N ARG A 21 -2.97 10.32 -4.88
CA ARG A 21 -3.96 10.92 -3.99
C ARG A 21 -5.34 10.45 -4.43
N PRO A 22 -5.94 9.48 -3.73
CA PRO A 22 -7.28 9.01 -4.06
C PRO A 22 -8.29 10.15 -3.92
N GLU A 23 -9.26 10.19 -4.81
CA GLU A 23 -10.37 11.13 -4.70
C GLU A 23 -11.19 10.82 -3.44
N GLY A 24 -11.57 11.86 -2.69
CA GLY A 24 -12.42 11.72 -1.49
C GLY A 24 -11.70 11.21 -0.24
N VAL A 25 -10.38 11.02 -0.28
CA VAL A 25 -9.57 10.56 0.86
C VAL A 25 -8.36 11.48 1.08
N ASP A 26 -8.61 12.73 1.41
CA ASP A 26 -7.58 13.79 1.47
C ASP A 26 -6.51 13.56 2.55
N PHE A 27 -6.80 12.74 3.57
CA PHE A 27 -5.87 12.40 4.64
C PHE A 27 -4.87 11.28 4.25
N PHE A 28 -4.99 10.70 3.06
CA PHE A 28 -4.24 9.52 2.66
C PHE A 28 -3.43 9.73 1.37
N VAL A 29 -2.20 9.21 1.36
CA VAL A 29 -1.33 9.17 0.18
C VAL A 29 -0.82 7.75 -0.01
N ASN A 30 -1.04 7.19 -1.20
CA ASN A 30 -0.45 5.90 -1.57
C ASN A 30 0.89 6.13 -2.29
N LEU A 31 2.01 5.95 -1.59
CA LEU A 31 3.37 6.10 -2.11
C LEU A 31 4.04 4.75 -2.36
N ARG A 32 5.04 4.72 -3.25
CA ARG A 32 5.88 3.53 -3.49
C ARG A 32 7.11 3.69 -2.63
N PRO A 33 7.28 2.91 -1.54
CA PRO A 33 8.31 3.19 -0.55
C PRO A 33 9.73 2.99 -1.09
N THR A 34 9.88 2.21 -2.17
CA THR A 34 11.14 2.07 -2.93
C THR A 34 11.59 3.34 -3.65
N MET A 35 10.80 4.42 -3.64
CA MET A 35 11.18 5.73 -4.17
C MET A 35 11.87 6.62 -3.13
N LEU A 36 11.93 6.20 -1.86
CA LEU A 36 12.63 6.92 -0.80
C LEU A 36 14.07 6.41 -0.65
N ASP A 37 14.98 7.27 -0.20
CA ASP A 37 16.41 6.95 -0.09
C ASP A 37 16.71 5.86 0.96
N ASP A 38 15.96 5.88 2.08
CA ASP A 38 16.03 4.85 3.11
C ASP A 38 14.84 3.90 2.96
N THR A 39 15.12 2.61 2.76
CA THR A 39 14.11 1.55 2.65
C THR A 39 14.11 0.61 3.84
N SER A 40 14.95 0.86 4.85
CA SER A 40 15.09 -0.03 6.01
C SER A 40 13.92 0.04 6.99
N TRP A 41 13.14 1.12 6.94
CA TRP A 41 12.05 1.41 7.88
C TRP A 41 10.74 0.68 7.56
N PHE A 42 10.61 0.03 6.39
CA PHE A 42 9.37 -0.63 6.00
C PHE A 42 9.56 -2.11 5.69
N THR A 43 8.59 -2.89 6.14
CA THR A 43 8.36 -4.26 5.69
C THR A 43 6.90 -4.38 5.28
N PRO A 44 6.55 -5.19 4.27
CA PRO A 44 5.16 -5.45 3.93
C PRO A 44 4.36 -5.87 5.19
N PHE A 45 3.25 -5.18 5.44
CA PHE A 45 2.39 -5.43 6.62
C PHE A 45 1.12 -6.18 6.22
N ILE A 46 0.41 -5.67 5.21
CA ILE A 46 -0.78 -6.28 4.62
C ILE A 46 -0.53 -6.54 3.14
N GLU A 47 -0.96 -7.71 2.65
CA GLU A 47 -1.17 -7.99 1.24
C GLU A 47 -2.65 -8.28 0.95
N THR A 48 -3.16 -7.77 -0.17
CA THR A 48 -4.57 -7.88 -0.60
C THR A 48 -4.64 -8.46 -2.00
N PHE A 49 -5.80 -9.03 -2.36
CA PHE A 49 -5.99 -9.71 -3.66
C PHE A 49 -5.09 -10.92 -3.87
N THR A 50 -4.80 -11.68 -2.80
CA THR A 50 -3.97 -12.88 -2.93
C THR A 50 -4.65 -14.01 -3.72
N SER A 51 -5.97 -13.94 -3.94
CA SER A 51 -6.69 -14.85 -4.85
C SER A 51 -6.20 -14.75 -6.30
N GLU A 52 -5.63 -13.61 -6.71
CA GLU A 52 -5.08 -13.38 -8.05
C GLU A 52 -3.55 -13.46 -8.09
N LYS A 53 -2.89 -13.79 -6.96
CA LYS A 53 -1.42 -13.79 -6.90
C LYS A 53 -0.84 -14.94 -7.71
N LEU A 54 0.30 -14.68 -8.35
CA LEU A 54 1.11 -15.73 -8.93
C LEU A 54 1.62 -16.65 -7.80
N PRO A 55 1.62 -18.00 -7.97
CA PRO A 55 1.98 -18.93 -6.90
C PRO A 55 3.37 -18.71 -6.29
N TRP A 56 4.30 -18.14 -7.05
CA TRP A 56 5.67 -17.85 -6.61
C TRP A 56 5.83 -16.49 -5.91
N ALA A 57 4.83 -15.61 -5.97
CA ALA A 57 4.92 -14.28 -5.37
C ALA A 57 4.67 -14.35 -3.86
N ALA A 58 5.74 -14.13 -3.09
CA ALA A 58 5.69 -14.04 -1.63
C ALA A 58 6.20 -12.66 -1.20
N THR A 59 5.38 -11.95 -0.42
CA THR A 59 5.70 -10.57 0.03
C THR A 59 6.29 -10.52 1.43
N GLY A 60 6.05 -11.55 2.25
CA GLY A 60 6.37 -11.53 3.68
C GLY A 60 5.41 -10.69 4.53
N ALA A 61 4.27 -10.27 3.97
CA ALA A 61 3.23 -9.57 4.71
C ALA A 61 2.69 -10.42 5.86
N GLN A 62 2.49 -9.79 7.02
CA GLN A 62 1.98 -10.45 8.22
C GLN A 62 0.50 -10.80 8.11
N HIS A 63 -0.27 -9.94 7.42
CA HIS A 63 -1.68 -10.14 7.17
C HIS A 63 -1.92 -10.34 5.67
N SER A 64 -2.63 -11.41 5.31
CA SER A 64 -2.85 -11.81 3.92
C SER A 64 -4.33 -12.02 3.64
N TYR A 65 -4.86 -11.32 2.65
CA TYR A 65 -6.29 -11.34 2.30
C TYR A 65 -6.50 -11.70 0.83
N GLU A 66 -7.43 -12.62 0.57
CA GLU A 66 -7.81 -13.03 -0.78
C GLU A 66 -8.36 -11.88 -1.63
N THR A 67 -8.99 -10.88 -0.98
CA THR A 67 -9.45 -9.62 -1.58
C THR A 67 -9.08 -8.45 -0.64
N PHE A 68 -9.90 -7.39 -0.56
CA PHE A 68 -9.68 -6.35 0.46
C PHE A 68 -10.03 -6.87 1.86
N PRO A 69 -9.35 -6.38 2.93
CA PRO A 69 -9.78 -6.62 4.29
C PRO A 69 -11.21 -6.08 4.47
N PRO A 70 -12.04 -6.76 5.25
CA PRO A 70 -13.34 -6.20 5.59
C PRO A 70 -13.16 -4.97 6.50
N TYR A 71 -14.15 -4.07 6.49
CA TYR A 71 -14.03 -2.76 7.16
C TYR A 71 -13.76 -2.88 8.67
N GLU A 72 -14.38 -3.86 9.32
CA GLU A 72 -14.22 -4.13 10.77
C GLU A 72 -12.81 -4.55 11.19
N ALA A 73 -11.99 -5.03 10.26
CA ALA A 73 -10.63 -5.47 10.55
C ALA A 73 -9.65 -4.30 10.62
N PHE A 74 -9.97 -3.15 10.01
CA PHE A 74 -9.04 -2.04 9.88
C PHE A 74 -8.64 -1.43 11.23
N ASP A 75 -9.55 -1.35 12.20
CA ASP A 75 -9.24 -0.80 13.52
C ASP A 75 -8.12 -1.62 14.20
N GLY A 76 -8.23 -2.96 14.15
CA GLY A 76 -7.19 -3.86 14.67
C GLY A 76 -5.89 -3.76 13.88
N LEU A 77 -5.96 -3.75 12.55
CA LEU A 77 -4.78 -3.62 11.69
C LEU A 77 -4.00 -2.31 11.94
N ILE A 78 -4.72 -1.20 12.17
CA ILE A 78 -4.10 0.09 12.48
C ILE A 78 -3.41 0.06 13.85
N GLN A 79 -4.05 -0.55 14.85
CA GLN A 79 -3.46 -0.70 16.19
C GLN A 79 -2.20 -1.57 16.15
N ASP A 80 -2.26 -2.71 15.48
CA ASP A 80 -1.13 -3.64 15.33
C ASP A 80 0.05 -2.99 14.60
N TYR A 81 -0.22 -2.29 13.49
CA TYR A 81 0.82 -1.55 12.76
C TYR A 81 1.46 -0.46 13.62
N GLY A 82 0.64 0.31 14.35
CA GLY A 82 1.11 1.38 15.24
C GLY A 82 1.99 0.85 16.37
N ALA A 83 1.67 -0.31 16.94
CA ALA A 83 2.48 -0.96 17.95
C ALA A 83 3.85 -1.40 17.43
N GLN A 84 3.94 -1.85 16.17
CA GLN A 84 5.20 -2.27 15.55
C GLN A 84 6.13 -1.10 15.22
N ALA A 85 5.57 0.06 14.84
CA ALA A 85 6.36 1.26 14.56
C ALA A 85 6.98 1.90 15.82
N ALA A 86 6.53 1.50 17.02
CA ALA A 86 7.03 2.00 18.30
C ALA A 86 8.21 1.19 18.89
N THR A 87 8.61 0.11 18.20
CA THR A 87 9.75 -0.77 18.53
C THR A 87 10.92 -0.53 17.60
#